data_AF-A0A2E5VYQ4-F1
#
_entry.id   AF-A0A2E5VYQ4-F1
#
_cell.length_a   1.000
_cell.length_b   1.000
_cell.length_c   1.000
_cell.angle_alpha   90.00
_cell.angle_beta   90.00
_cell.angle_gamma   90.00
#
_symmetry.space_group_name_H-M   'P 1'
#
loop_
_entity.id
_entity.type
_entity.pdbx_description
1 polymer ?
#
loop_
_entity_poly.entity_id
_entity_poly.type
_entity_poly.pdbx_seq_one_letter_code
_entity_poly.pdbx_strand_id
1 'polypeptide(L)'
;MRRIATVPARANIIGEHTDHRGGLALPFATQHRLTLTASEREQGFTGKEEITSLWKAAGGWPADLELVSEIPVGAGMSSSAALCVALALCIKGDRGQMETCLEAQRIEHELMESPCGLLDQIAITHASENHAVTIDFSDLSVTPFRIPEGWKFKIIDTGIRRHLKDTEYGRSNVSENDWEKHVNEESERVREAISCDSIRLGELLNQSHISLSQRIRVSTPEIDNQVETVQSTKGVLGARLMGGGFGGMILALVDNQLEAPGDLIMPSQSAVLQEIV
;
A
#
# COMPACT_ATOMS: atom_id res chain seq x y z
N MET A 1 -20.53 21.43 11.22
CA MET A 1 -19.14 20.95 11.22
C MET A 1 -18.65 20.66 9.81
N ARG A 2 -17.37 20.90 9.51
CA ARG A 2 -16.73 20.46 8.26
C ARG A 2 -15.41 19.75 8.59
N ARG A 3 -15.17 18.59 7.97
CA ARG A 3 -13.96 17.78 8.14
C ARG A 3 -13.30 17.53 6.79
N ILE A 4 -11.98 17.70 6.74
CA ILE A 4 -11.18 17.50 5.53
C ILE A 4 -10.05 16.52 5.87
N ALA A 5 -10.13 15.31 5.36
CA ALA A 5 -9.07 14.31 5.49
C ALA A 5 -8.22 14.32 4.22
N THR A 6 -6.91 14.57 4.37
CA THR A 6 -5.93 14.46 3.27
C THR A 6 -5.04 13.26 3.54
N VAL A 7 -5.13 12.24 2.69
CA VAL A 7 -4.58 10.91 2.94
C VAL A 7 -3.64 10.51 1.80
N PRO A 8 -2.37 10.17 2.07
CA PRO A 8 -1.45 9.71 1.05
C PRO A 8 -1.76 8.28 0.58
N ALA A 9 -1.30 7.94 -0.62
CA ALA A 9 -1.08 6.58 -1.06
C ALA A 9 0.13 5.95 -0.34
N ARG A 10 0.41 4.67 -0.60
CA ARG A 10 1.60 3.98 -0.06
C ARG A 10 2.30 3.12 -1.09
N ALA A 11 3.59 2.91 -0.87
CA ALA A 11 4.38 1.89 -1.53
C ALA A 11 5.00 0.96 -0.48
N ASN A 12 5.11 -0.33 -0.79
CA ASN A 12 5.78 -1.31 0.05
C ASN A 12 7.15 -1.63 -0.53
N ILE A 13 8.23 -1.33 0.19
CA ILE A 13 9.59 -1.60 -0.30
C ILE A 13 9.80 -3.11 -0.40
N ILE A 14 9.53 -3.83 0.70
CA ILE A 14 9.70 -5.28 0.82
C ILE A 14 8.88 -5.80 2.02
N GLY A 15 8.54 -7.09 2.05
CA GLY A 15 7.59 -7.62 3.02
C GLY A 15 6.18 -7.72 2.47
N GLU A 16 6.00 -8.36 1.32
CA GLU A 16 4.66 -8.57 0.76
C GLU A 16 4.06 -9.87 1.25
N HIS A 17 2.73 -9.91 1.42
CA HIS A 17 2.01 -11.08 1.92
C HIS A 17 2.50 -11.59 3.29
N THR A 18 3.09 -10.73 4.11
CA THR A 18 3.49 -11.02 5.49
C THR A 18 2.47 -10.52 6.52
N ASP A 19 1.65 -9.56 6.14
CA ASP A 19 0.73 -8.80 6.98
C ASP A 19 -0.36 -9.63 7.66
N HIS A 20 -0.97 -10.55 6.92
CA HIS A 20 -2.00 -11.46 7.40
C HIS A 20 -1.42 -12.71 8.11
N ARG A 21 -0.09 -12.80 8.24
CA ARG A 21 0.64 -13.96 8.78
C ARG A 21 1.66 -13.59 9.86
N GLY A 22 1.61 -12.37 10.39
CA GLY A 22 2.46 -11.94 11.51
C GLY A 22 3.93 -11.74 11.17
N GLY A 23 4.27 -11.55 9.88
CA GLY A 23 5.64 -11.26 9.47
C GLY A 23 6.02 -9.79 9.57
N LEU A 24 7.04 -9.37 8.80
CA LEU A 24 7.48 -7.98 8.74
C LEU A 24 7.18 -7.32 7.38
N ALA A 25 7.04 -5.99 7.37
CA ALA A 25 7.06 -5.19 6.15
C ALA A 25 7.76 -3.85 6.33
N LEU A 26 8.21 -3.26 5.21
CA LEU A 26 8.87 -1.95 5.15
C LEU A 26 8.19 -0.99 4.14
N PRO A 27 6.97 -0.51 4.40
CA PRO A 27 6.31 0.45 3.53
C PRO A 27 6.59 1.91 3.88
N PHE A 28 6.25 2.82 2.96
CA PHE A 28 6.20 4.26 3.18
C PHE A 28 4.99 4.90 2.48
N ALA A 29 4.51 6.04 2.99
CA ALA A 29 3.49 6.84 2.31
C ALA A 29 4.10 7.63 1.15
N THR A 30 3.46 7.64 -0.01
CA THR A 30 3.96 8.37 -1.19
C THR A 30 3.41 9.80 -1.24
N GLN A 31 3.90 10.62 -2.17
CA GLN A 31 3.45 12.00 -2.36
C GLN A 31 2.02 12.12 -2.91
N HIS A 32 1.51 11.09 -3.58
CA HIS A 32 0.17 11.11 -4.17
C HIS A 32 -0.89 11.06 -3.07
N ARG A 33 -1.89 11.94 -3.15
CA ARG A 33 -2.91 12.08 -2.10
C ARG A 33 -4.32 12.01 -2.64
N LEU A 34 -5.23 11.61 -1.76
CA LEU A 34 -6.65 11.87 -1.91
C LEU A 34 -7.12 12.77 -0.77
N THR A 35 -8.12 13.58 -1.07
CA THR A 35 -8.75 14.49 -0.13
C THR A 35 -10.25 14.21 -0.10
N LEU A 36 -10.75 13.83 1.07
CA LEU A 36 -12.18 13.72 1.34
C LEU A 36 -12.61 14.92 2.18
N THR A 37 -13.55 15.70 1.66
CA THR A 37 -14.24 16.74 2.41
C THR A 37 -15.64 16.27 2.76
N ALA A 38 -16.01 16.36 4.03
CA ALA A 38 -17.35 16.15 4.52
C ALA A 38 -17.86 17.41 5.22
N SER A 39 -18.97 17.97 4.75
CA SER A 39 -19.62 19.14 5.37
C SER A 39 -21.00 18.75 5.90
N GLU A 40 -21.25 19.01 7.18
CA GLU A 40 -22.47 18.60 7.87
C GLU A 40 -23.73 19.24 7.30
N ARG A 41 -24.78 18.43 7.23
CA ARG A 41 -26.13 18.79 6.83
C ARG A 41 -27.10 18.43 7.94
N GLU A 42 -28.26 19.08 7.94
CA GLU A 42 -29.37 18.66 8.81
C GLU A 42 -29.89 17.27 8.41
N GLN A 43 -30.02 17.02 7.09
CA GLN A 43 -30.54 15.77 6.55
C GLN A 43 -29.98 15.45 5.15
N GLY A 44 -29.99 14.16 4.83
CA GLY A 44 -29.60 13.64 3.52
C GLY A 44 -28.09 13.65 3.26
N PHE A 45 -27.73 13.28 2.03
CA PHE A 45 -26.34 13.18 1.60
C PHE A 45 -26.23 13.70 0.17
N THR A 46 -25.16 14.43 -0.15
CA THR A 46 -24.83 14.82 -1.52
C THR A 46 -23.38 14.48 -1.83
N GLY A 47 -23.07 14.25 -3.11
CA GLY A 47 -21.76 13.80 -3.57
C GLY A 47 -21.88 12.72 -4.64
N LYS A 48 -20.75 12.15 -5.06
CA LYS A 48 -20.72 10.99 -5.95
C LYS A 48 -21.42 9.79 -5.29
N GLU A 49 -22.19 9.04 -6.07
CA GLU A 49 -23.02 7.94 -5.55
C GLU A 49 -22.19 6.89 -4.82
N GLU A 50 -21.01 6.54 -5.37
CA GLU A 50 -20.11 5.56 -4.77
C GLU A 50 -19.64 6.04 -3.39
N ILE A 51 -19.25 7.31 -3.27
CA ILE A 51 -18.74 7.87 -2.01
C ILE A 51 -19.85 8.01 -0.97
N THR A 52 -21.02 8.50 -1.38
CA THR A 52 -22.17 8.60 -0.46
C THR A 52 -22.63 7.23 0.04
N SER A 53 -22.50 6.18 -0.78
CA SER A 53 -22.83 4.81 -0.38
C SER A 53 -21.84 4.26 0.64
N LEU A 54 -20.52 4.39 0.38
CA LEU A 54 -19.47 3.98 1.32
C LEU A 54 -19.57 4.76 2.65
N TRP A 55 -19.82 6.07 2.58
CA TRP A 55 -20.00 6.93 3.75
C TRP A 55 -21.17 6.48 4.64
N LYS A 56 -22.34 6.19 4.03
CA LYS A 56 -23.51 5.69 4.77
C LYS A 56 -23.24 4.34 5.41
N ALA A 57 -22.63 3.42 4.66
CA ALA A 57 -22.30 2.09 5.14
C ALA A 57 -21.28 2.14 6.30
N ALA A 58 -20.32 3.07 6.27
CA ALA A 58 -19.40 3.33 7.36
C ALA A 58 -20.02 4.04 8.59
N GLY A 59 -21.32 4.36 8.55
CA GLY A 59 -22.04 5.03 9.64
C GLY A 59 -21.81 6.54 9.70
N GLY A 60 -21.54 7.17 8.57
CA GLY A 60 -21.36 8.61 8.46
C GLY A 60 -22.65 9.41 8.66
N TRP A 61 -22.52 10.61 9.22
CA TRP A 61 -23.60 11.58 9.46
C TRP A 61 -24.07 12.26 8.17
N PRO A 62 -25.28 12.86 8.11
CA PRO A 62 -25.78 13.57 6.92
C PRO A 62 -24.80 14.64 6.43
N ALA A 63 -24.28 14.49 5.20
CA ALA A 63 -23.12 15.26 4.74
C ALA A 63 -23.16 15.61 3.25
N ASP A 64 -22.57 16.76 2.89
CA ASP A 64 -22.06 17.04 1.55
C ASP A 64 -20.65 16.47 1.44
N LEU A 65 -20.43 15.58 0.48
CA LEU A 65 -19.20 14.81 0.30
C LEU A 65 -18.52 15.16 -1.02
N GLU A 66 -17.26 15.55 -0.93
CA GLU A 66 -16.40 15.82 -2.08
C GLU A 66 -15.12 14.99 -1.96
N LEU A 67 -14.82 14.22 -3.01
CA LEU A 67 -13.59 13.43 -3.11
C LEU A 67 -12.77 13.90 -4.32
N VAL A 68 -11.55 14.33 -4.04
CA VAL A 68 -10.53 14.63 -5.05
C VAL A 68 -9.38 13.66 -4.83
N SER A 69 -8.90 13.00 -5.90
CA SER A 69 -7.78 12.05 -5.81
C SER A 69 -6.76 12.34 -6.89
N GLU A 70 -5.51 12.46 -6.48
CA GLU A 70 -4.32 12.48 -7.34
C GLU A 70 -3.63 11.11 -7.40
N ILE A 71 -4.18 10.11 -6.68
CA ILE A 71 -3.68 8.74 -6.70
C ILE A 71 -4.14 8.07 -7.99
N PRO A 72 -3.21 7.59 -8.84
CA PRO A 72 -3.55 6.86 -10.06
C PRO A 72 -4.49 5.68 -9.79
N VAL A 73 -5.61 5.65 -10.53
CA VAL A 73 -6.67 4.63 -10.36
C VAL A 73 -6.21 3.27 -10.86
N GLY A 74 -6.45 2.22 -10.07
CA GLY A 74 -6.10 0.84 -10.42
C GLY A 74 -4.60 0.52 -10.31
N ALA A 75 -3.80 1.44 -9.78
CA ALA A 75 -2.35 1.37 -9.79
C ALA A 75 -1.75 0.73 -8.53
N GLY A 76 -2.39 -0.25 -7.87
CA GLY A 76 -1.79 -0.98 -6.73
C GLY A 76 -1.25 -0.16 -5.53
N MET A 77 -1.49 1.15 -5.49
CA MET A 77 -0.95 2.12 -4.52
C MET A 77 -1.89 2.39 -3.33
N SER A 78 -2.77 1.44 -3.02
CA SER A 78 -3.76 1.52 -1.91
C SER A 78 -4.74 2.68 -1.99
N SER A 79 -5.28 2.96 -3.18
CA SER A 79 -6.38 3.93 -3.27
C SER A 79 -7.59 3.53 -2.40
N SER A 80 -7.83 2.24 -2.16
CA SER A 80 -8.90 1.76 -1.28
C SER A 80 -8.61 2.04 0.19
N ALA A 81 -7.43 1.66 0.68
CA ALA A 81 -7.05 1.88 2.07
C ALA A 81 -6.96 3.38 2.41
N ALA A 82 -6.43 4.20 1.50
CA ALA A 82 -6.40 5.65 1.68
C ALA A 82 -7.83 6.23 1.78
N LEU A 83 -8.78 5.71 1.00
CA LEU A 83 -10.19 6.12 1.09
C LEU A 83 -10.80 5.67 2.41
N CYS A 84 -10.52 4.44 2.86
CA CYS A 84 -11.01 3.92 4.13
C CYS A 84 -10.46 4.71 5.32
N VAL A 85 -9.18 5.10 5.29
CA VAL A 85 -8.57 6.00 6.29
C VAL A 85 -9.24 7.38 6.25
N ALA A 86 -9.52 7.94 5.07
CA ALA A 86 -10.21 9.22 4.95
C ALA A 86 -11.64 9.16 5.52
N LEU A 87 -12.38 8.10 5.23
CA LEU A 87 -13.70 7.83 5.79
C LEU A 87 -13.63 7.74 7.32
N ALA A 88 -12.70 6.93 7.85
CA ALA A 88 -12.51 6.75 9.29
C ALA A 88 -12.24 8.10 9.99
N LEU A 89 -11.28 8.89 9.48
CA LEU A 89 -10.94 10.20 10.02
C LEU A 89 -12.13 11.17 9.97
N CYS A 90 -12.81 11.30 8.83
CA CYS A 90 -13.92 12.23 8.68
C CYS A 90 -15.14 11.82 9.53
N ILE A 91 -15.42 10.53 9.70
CA ILE A 91 -16.57 10.04 10.47
C ILE A 91 -16.28 10.09 11.97
N LYS A 92 -15.13 9.55 12.39
CA LYS A 92 -14.82 9.31 13.82
C LYS A 92 -14.02 10.44 14.48
N GLY A 93 -13.41 11.32 13.69
CA GLY A 93 -12.41 12.28 14.16
C GLY A 93 -11.03 11.62 14.31
N ASP A 94 -10.02 12.40 14.70
CA ASP A 94 -8.72 11.85 15.07
C ASP A 94 -8.78 11.23 16.47
N ARG A 95 -8.69 9.91 16.54
CA ARG A 95 -8.68 9.13 17.78
C ARG A 95 -7.34 8.45 18.04
N GLY A 96 -6.31 8.81 17.26
CA GLY A 96 -5.03 8.14 17.25
C GLY A 96 -4.85 7.23 16.04
N GLN A 97 -3.57 6.99 15.70
CA GLN A 97 -3.16 6.35 14.44
C GLN A 97 -3.66 4.90 14.34
N MET A 98 -3.48 4.09 15.39
CA MET A 98 -3.89 2.67 15.35
C MET A 98 -5.41 2.49 15.40
N GLU A 99 -6.15 3.29 16.17
CA GLU A 99 -7.62 3.24 16.17
C GLU A 99 -8.16 3.60 14.77
N THR A 100 -7.55 4.58 14.11
CA THR A 100 -7.87 4.93 12.71
C THR A 100 -7.58 3.77 11.75
N CYS A 101 -6.46 3.05 11.94
CA CYS A 101 -6.12 1.89 11.12
C CYS A 101 -7.17 0.78 11.24
N LEU A 102 -7.56 0.44 12.46
CA LEU A 102 -8.53 -0.62 12.73
C LEU A 102 -9.93 -0.26 12.20
N GLU A 103 -10.35 1.00 12.34
CA GLU A 103 -11.62 1.45 11.77
C GLU A 103 -11.57 1.45 10.24
N ALA A 104 -10.47 1.89 9.63
CA ALA A 104 -10.30 1.84 8.19
C ALA A 104 -10.31 0.39 7.66
N GLN A 105 -9.64 -0.54 8.35
CA GLN A 105 -9.66 -1.95 8.01
C GLN A 105 -11.08 -2.55 8.13
N ARG A 106 -11.82 -2.22 9.21
CA ARG A 106 -13.21 -2.64 9.39
C ARG A 106 -14.08 -2.17 8.22
N ILE A 107 -13.96 -0.89 7.85
CA ILE A 107 -14.64 -0.29 6.70
C ILE A 107 -14.27 -1.05 5.41
N GLU A 108 -13.00 -1.37 5.20
CA GLU A 108 -12.54 -2.08 4.01
C GLU A 108 -13.08 -3.52 3.94
N HIS A 109 -13.11 -4.25 5.06
CA HIS A 109 -13.69 -5.60 5.12
C HIS A 109 -15.19 -5.61 4.85
N GLU A 110 -15.94 -4.66 5.41
CA GLU A 110 -17.39 -4.56 5.22
C GLU A 110 -17.77 -4.14 3.79
N LEU A 111 -16.92 -3.35 3.13
CA LEU A 111 -17.23 -2.77 1.82
C LEU A 111 -16.66 -3.56 0.64
N MET A 112 -15.50 -4.19 0.81
CA MET A 112 -14.74 -4.80 -0.30
C MET A 112 -14.72 -6.34 -0.25
N GLU A 113 -15.31 -6.95 0.78
CA GLU A 113 -15.39 -8.41 0.98
C GLU A 113 -14.04 -9.15 0.81
N SER A 114 -12.92 -8.45 1.03
CA SER A 114 -11.58 -9.00 0.87
C SER A 114 -10.84 -8.88 2.20
N PRO A 115 -10.27 -9.97 2.74
CA PRO A 115 -9.51 -9.93 3.98
C PRO A 115 -8.16 -9.25 3.73
N CYS A 116 -8.11 -7.93 3.85
CA CYS A 116 -6.85 -7.16 3.86
C CYS A 116 -6.21 -7.17 5.27
N GLY A 117 -4.88 -7.21 5.32
CA GLY A 117 -4.15 -6.94 6.57
C GLY A 117 -4.08 -5.44 6.87
N LEU A 118 -3.19 -5.06 7.79
CA LEU A 118 -3.04 -3.69 8.26
C LEU A 118 -1.90 -2.90 7.59
N LEU A 119 -1.20 -3.50 6.63
CA LEU A 119 -0.01 -2.91 6.00
C LEU A 119 -0.31 -1.51 5.46
N ASP A 120 -1.37 -1.40 4.67
CA ASP A 120 -1.70 -0.18 3.95
C ASP A 120 -2.09 0.94 4.92
N GLN A 121 -2.97 0.65 5.88
CA GLN A 121 -3.49 1.63 6.81
C GLN A 121 -2.38 2.10 7.78
N ILE A 122 -1.52 1.19 8.25
CA ILE A 122 -0.36 1.55 9.09
C ILE A 122 0.63 2.40 8.31
N ALA A 123 0.98 2.01 7.07
CA ALA A 123 1.89 2.77 6.23
C ALA A 123 1.42 4.22 6.01
N ILE A 124 0.11 4.41 5.82
CA ILE A 124 -0.51 5.72 5.57
C ILE A 124 -0.56 6.59 6.83
N THR A 125 -0.92 6.01 7.97
CA THR A 125 -1.18 6.76 9.21
C THR A 125 0.07 7.02 10.04
N HIS A 126 1.08 6.14 9.96
CA HIS A 126 2.33 6.22 10.73
C HIS A 126 3.51 6.78 9.93
N ALA A 127 3.28 7.21 8.69
CA ALA A 127 4.34 7.80 7.87
C ALA A 127 4.90 9.10 8.47
N SER A 128 6.16 9.34 8.16
CA SER A 128 6.82 10.62 8.36
C SER A 128 7.72 10.91 7.17
N GLU A 129 7.94 12.19 6.88
CA GLU A 129 8.72 12.61 5.73
C GLU A 129 10.14 12.02 5.75
N ASN A 130 10.60 11.56 4.58
CA ASN A 130 11.87 10.85 4.39
C ASN A 130 12.01 9.51 5.16
N HIS A 131 10.92 8.96 5.70
CA HIS A 131 10.94 7.68 6.41
C HIS A 131 10.01 6.64 5.76
N ALA A 132 10.44 5.39 5.81
CA ALA A 132 9.56 4.23 5.81
C ALA A 132 9.23 3.86 7.26
N VAL A 133 8.38 2.86 7.43
CA VAL A 133 8.10 2.25 8.72
C VAL A 133 8.36 0.76 8.64
N THR A 134 9.11 0.22 9.59
CA THR A 134 9.14 -1.23 9.81
C THR A 134 7.91 -1.59 10.63
N ILE A 135 7.10 -2.49 10.11
CA ILE A 135 5.89 -3.00 10.76
C ILE A 135 6.14 -4.45 11.14
N ASP A 136 5.94 -4.78 12.41
CA ASP A 136 5.87 -6.17 12.88
C ASP A 136 4.41 -6.55 13.10
N PHE A 137 3.89 -7.45 12.27
CA PHE A 137 2.47 -7.83 12.35
C PHE A 137 2.18 -8.85 13.46
N SER A 138 3.20 -9.36 14.16
CA SER A 138 3.00 -10.27 15.29
C SER A 138 2.55 -9.53 16.56
N ASP A 139 2.96 -8.27 16.73
CA ASP A 139 2.61 -7.42 17.87
C ASP A 139 2.10 -6.02 17.49
N LEU A 140 2.04 -5.72 16.18
CA LEU A 140 1.66 -4.43 15.59
C LEU A 140 2.59 -3.27 15.97
N SER A 141 3.84 -3.57 16.35
CA SER A 141 4.84 -2.52 16.58
C SER A 141 5.23 -1.84 15.26
N VAL A 142 5.43 -0.52 15.36
CA VAL A 142 5.78 0.33 14.21
C VAL A 142 7.02 1.14 14.57
N THR A 143 8.10 0.93 13.82
CA THR A 143 9.38 1.61 14.06
C THR A 143 9.74 2.46 12.84
N PRO A 144 9.96 3.78 12.99
CA PRO A 144 10.40 4.62 11.89
C PRO A 144 11.77 4.18 11.35
N PHE A 145 11.91 4.13 10.03
CA PHE A 145 13.16 3.85 9.33
C PHE A 145 13.48 5.00 8.39
N ARG A 146 14.58 5.72 8.64
CA ARG A 146 15.01 6.82 7.76
C ARG A 146 15.54 6.25 6.46
N ILE A 147 14.91 6.60 5.34
CA ILE A 147 15.33 6.11 4.03
C ILE A 147 16.68 6.75 3.66
N PRO A 148 17.70 5.95 3.30
CA PRO A 148 18.97 6.49 2.81
C PRO A 148 18.79 7.31 1.53
N GLU A 149 19.54 8.40 1.36
CA GLU A 149 19.44 9.30 0.18
C GLU A 149 19.71 8.59 -1.16
N GLY A 150 20.45 7.48 -1.13
CA GLY A 150 20.72 6.66 -2.31
C GLY A 150 19.54 5.78 -2.75
N TRP A 151 18.49 5.65 -1.95
CA TRP A 151 17.32 4.85 -2.29
C TRP A 151 16.31 5.69 -3.07
N LYS A 152 16.15 5.37 -4.35
CA LYS A 152 15.20 6.03 -5.24
C LYS A 152 14.27 4.99 -5.85
N PHE A 153 12.98 5.19 -5.70
CA PHE A 153 11.99 4.22 -6.13
C PHE A 153 11.15 4.77 -7.26
N LYS A 154 11.00 3.98 -8.33
CA LYS A 154 10.02 4.21 -9.38
C LYS A 154 8.90 3.19 -9.29
N ILE A 155 7.71 3.62 -9.65
CA ILE A 155 6.53 2.77 -9.76
C ILE A 155 6.14 2.67 -11.23
N ILE A 156 5.96 1.43 -11.71
CA ILE A 156 5.64 1.13 -13.10
C ILE A 156 4.32 0.36 -13.12
N ASP A 157 3.35 0.88 -13.88
CA ASP A 157 2.07 0.20 -14.07
C ASP A 157 2.22 -0.96 -15.06
N THR A 158 1.84 -2.16 -14.64
CA THR A 158 1.86 -3.33 -15.52
C THR A 158 0.81 -3.27 -16.63
N GLY A 159 -0.20 -2.40 -16.49
CA GLY A 159 -1.40 -2.35 -17.33
C GLY A 159 -2.32 -3.56 -17.15
N ILE A 160 -1.95 -4.52 -16.29
CA ILE A 160 -2.71 -5.75 -16.05
C ILE A 160 -3.63 -5.50 -14.86
N ARG A 161 -4.93 -5.69 -15.08
CA ARG A 161 -5.98 -5.64 -14.07
C ARG A 161 -6.67 -7.00 -14.05
N ARG A 162 -6.42 -7.80 -13.01
CA ARG A 162 -7.15 -9.04 -12.75
C ARG A 162 -7.71 -8.94 -11.34
N HIS A 163 -9.00 -9.21 -11.16
CA HIS A 163 -9.56 -9.30 -9.81
C HIS A 163 -9.09 -10.61 -9.17
N LEU A 164 -8.66 -10.55 -7.90
CA LEU A 164 -8.30 -11.72 -7.10
C LEU A 164 -9.38 -12.81 -7.10
N LYS A 165 -10.66 -12.42 -7.25
CA LYS A 165 -11.82 -13.33 -7.33
C LYS A 165 -11.90 -14.12 -8.66
N ASP A 166 -11.23 -13.66 -9.72
CA ASP A 166 -11.43 -14.16 -11.10
C ASP A 166 -10.29 -15.04 -11.62
N THR A 167 -9.18 -15.17 -10.89
CA THR A 167 -8.03 -15.96 -11.35
C THR A 167 -8.10 -17.41 -10.90
N GLU A 168 -8.05 -18.36 -11.85
CA GLU A 168 -7.76 -19.78 -11.58
C GLU A 168 -6.46 -19.98 -10.78
N TYR A 169 -5.50 -19.03 -10.89
CA TYR A 169 -4.27 -18.98 -10.11
C TYR A 169 -4.47 -18.59 -8.64
N GLY A 170 -5.56 -17.92 -8.26
CA GLY A 170 -5.92 -17.70 -6.86
C GLY A 170 -6.30 -18.99 -6.12
N ARG A 171 -6.45 -20.10 -6.87
CA ARG A 171 -6.53 -21.48 -6.37
C ARG A 171 -5.20 -22.23 -6.55
N SER A 172 -4.07 -21.54 -6.53
CA SER A 172 -2.79 -22.21 -6.43
C SER A 172 -2.77 -23.01 -5.13
N ASN A 173 -2.64 -24.34 -5.24
CA ASN A 173 -2.40 -25.27 -4.13
C ASN A 173 -0.99 -25.04 -3.54
N VAL A 174 -0.70 -23.81 -3.08
CA VAL A 174 0.52 -23.47 -2.36
C VAL A 174 0.38 -24.12 -0.99
N SER A 175 1.38 -24.90 -0.60
CA SER A 175 1.34 -25.57 0.69
C SER A 175 1.46 -24.54 1.81
N GLU A 176 0.86 -24.82 2.97
CA GLU A 176 1.02 -23.96 4.15
C GLU A 176 2.50 -23.79 4.53
N ASN A 177 3.30 -24.84 4.34
CA ASN A 177 4.75 -24.80 4.51
C ASN A 177 5.46 -23.85 3.52
N ASP A 178 4.98 -23.71 2.29
CA ASP A 178 5.53 -22.71 1.35
C ASP A 178 5.17 -21.29 1.76
N TRP A 179 3.97 -21.09 2.31
CA TRP A 179 3.57 -19.81 2.91
C TRP A 179 4.41 -19.46 4.13
N GLU A 180 4.59 -20.38 5.07
CA GLU A 180 5.43 -20.17 6.25
C GLU A 180 6.88 -19.84 5.86
N LYS A 181 7.45 -20.59 4.89
CA LYS A 181 8.79 -20.30 4.36
C LYS A 181 8.86 -18.93 3.70
N HIS A 182 7.86 -18.57 2.90
CA HIS A 182 7.79 -17.24 2.29
C HIS A 182 7.83 -16.16 3.36
N VAL A 183 6.95 -16.23 4.36
CA VAL A 183 6.82 -15.21 5.41
C VAL A 183 8.09 -15.09 6.24
N ASN A 184 8.71 -16.23 6.60
CA ASN A 184 9.96 -16.24 7.34
C ASN A 184 11.10 -15.63 6.53
N GLU A 185 11.31 -16.08 5.30
CA GLU A 185 12.37 -15.57 4.42
C GLU A 185 12.14 -14.09 4.04
N GLU A 186 10.90 -13.68 3.81
CA GLU A 186 10.55 -12.29 3.49
C GLU A 186 10.77 -11.38 4.71
N SER A 187 10.44 -11.85 5.92
CA SER A 187 10.73 -11.11 7.15
C SER A 187 12.24 -10.95 7.39
N GLU A 188 13.05 -11.98 7.09
CA GLU A 188 14.51 -11.84 7.10
C GLU A 188 15.00 -10.83 6.06
N ARG A 189 14.42 -10.83 4.85
CA ARG A 189 14.74 -9.80 3.84
C ARG A 189 14.41 -8.39 4.33
N VAL A 190 13.33 -8.18 5.08
CA VAL A 190 13.01 -6.89 5.71
C VAL A 190 14.07 -6.50 6.76
N ARG A 191 14.49 -7.44 7.63
CA ARG A 191 15.55 -7.20 8.63
C ARG A 191 16.88 -6.86 7.98
N GLU A 192 17.20 -7.52 6.88
CA GLU A 192 18.41 -7.23 6.12
C GLU A 192 18.33 -5.87 5.43
N ALA A 193 17.18 -5.55 4.81
CA ALA A 193 16.95 -4.32 4.06
C ALA A 193 17.27 -3.06 4.89
N ILE A 194 16.84 -3.01 6.15
CA ILE A 194 17.05 -1.84 7.04
C ILE A 194 18.52 -1.62 7.45
N SER A 195 19.43 -2.51 7.09
CA SER A 195 20.86 -2.43 7.45
C SER A 195 21.80 -2.47 6.24
N CYS A 196 21.25 -2.57 5.02
CA CYS A 196 22.02 -2.78 3.80
C CYS A 196 22.15 -1.51 2.94
N ASP A 197 23.04 -1.56 1.94
CA ASP A 197 23.15 -0.52 0.93
C ASP A 197 22.14 -0.71 -0.23
N SER A 198 22.10 0.23 -1.17
CA SER A 198 21.16 0.17 -2.29
C SER A 198 21.41 -1.00 -3.25
N ILE A 199 22.66 -1.47 -3.37
CA ILE A 199 22.99 -2.60 -4.26
C ILE A 199 22.38 -3.86 -3.66
N ARG A 200 22.63 -4.10 -2.37
CA ARG A 200 22.09 -5.25 -1.66
C ARG A 200 20.57 -5.19 -1.57
N LEU A 201 19.97 -4.01 -1.34
CA LEU A 201 18.52 -3.88 -1.39
C LEU A 201 17.96 -4.33 -2.75
N GLY A 202 18.60 -3.93 -3.86
CA GLY A 202 18.21 -4.37 -5.21
C GLY A 202 18.18 -5.90 -5.35
N GLU A 203 19.20 -6.60 -4.83
CA GLU A 203 19.23 -8.06 -4.80
C GLU A 203 18.08 -8.65 -3.97
N LEU A 204 17.78 -8.06 -2.81
CA LEU A 204 16.68 -8.48 -1.94
C LEU A 204 15.30 -8.29 -2.61
N LEU A 205 15.11 -7.20 -3.36
CA LEU A 205 13.89 -6.97 -4.16
C LEU A 205 13.71 -8.07 -5.21
N ASN A 206 14.78 -8.42 -5.93
CA ASN A 206 14.73 -9.48 -6.94
C ASN A 206 14.40 -10.86 -6.31
N GLN A 207 15.00 -11.17 -5.15
CA GLN A 207 14.71 -12.39 -4.40
C GLN A 207 13.27 -12.43 -3.88
N SER A 208 12.75 -11.29 -3.40
CA SER A 208 11.36 -11.13 -2.99
C SER A 208 10.43 -11.44 -4.17
N HIS A 209 10.69 -10.88 -5.36
CA HIS A 209 9.90 -11.20 -6.55
C HIS A 209 9.92 -12.67 -6.93
N ILE A 210 11.09 -13.32 -6.90
CA ILE A 210 11.21 -14.77 -7.15
C ILE A 210 10.34 -15.56 -6.16
N SER A 211 10.31 -15.17 -4.89
CA SER A 211 9.46 -15.79 -3.88
C SER A 211 7.97 -15.61 -4.22
N LEU A 212 7.55 -14.40 -4.63
CA LEU A 212 6.18 -14.13 -5.06
C LEU A 212 5.76 -14.96 -6.27
N SER A 213 6.62 -15.04 -7.29
CA SER A 213 6.34 -15.75 -8.54
C SER A 213 6.38 -17.27 -8.35
N GLN A 214 7.43 -17.80 -7.73
CA GLN A 214 7.71 -19.25 -7.78
C GLN A 214 7.23 -19.99 -6.53
N ARG A 215 7.34 -19.37 -5.34
CA ARG A 215 6.99 -20.01 -4.07
C ARG A 215 5.50 -19.91 -3.79
N ILE A 216 4.98 -18.69 -3.68
CA ILE A 216 3.56 -18.46 -3.35
C ILE A 216 2.68 -18.19 -4.57
N ARG A 217 3.27 -18.13 -5.78
CA ARG A 217 2.55 -18.10 -7.07
C ARG A 217 1.48 -17.02 -7.18
N VAL A 218 1.79 -15.84 -6.63
CA VAL A 218 0.93 -14.65 -6.69
C VAL A 218 1.25 -13.73 -7.88
N SER A 219 2.15 -14.17 -8.77
CA SER A 219 2.45 -13.51 -10.04
C SER A 219 1.99 -14.35 -11.22
N THR A 220 2.12 -13.82 -12.44
CA THR A 220 1.85 -14.55 -13.68
C THR A 220 3.02 -14.41 -14.65
N PRO A 221 3.17 -15.32 -15.63
CA PRO A 221 4.28 -15.25 -16.59
C PRO A 221 4.38 -13.90 -17.31
N GLU A 222 3.25 -13.25 -17.60
CA GLU A 222 3.25 -11.92 -18.22
C GLU A 222 3.83 -10.84 -17.31
N ILE A 223 3.54 -10.90 -16.01
CA ILE A 223 4.08 -9.96 -15.01
C ILE A 223 5.56 -10.26 -14.77
N ASP A 224 5.93 -11.54 -14.66
CA ASP A 224 7.31 -11.96 -14.43
C ASP A 224 8.21 -11.49 -15.57
N ASN A 225 7.77 -11.61 -16.83
CA ASN A 225 8.48 -11.08 -17.99
C ASN A 225 8.63 -9.54 -17.94
N GLN A 226 7.61 -8.82 -17.48
CA GLN A 226 7.71 -7.36 -17.31
C GLN A 226 8.71 -7.00 -16.21
N VAL A 227 8.70 -7.71 -15.07
CA VAL A 227 9.64 -7.48 -13.98
C VAL A 227 11.07 -7.79 -14.43
N GLU A 228 11.30 -8.89 -15.15
CA GLU A 228 12.63 -9.23 -15.71
C GLU A 228 13.12 -8.15 -16.69
N THR A 229 12.23 -7.61 -17.53
CA THR A 229 12.55 -6.49 -18.42
C THR A 229 12.97 -5.25 -17.64
N VAL A 230 12.26 -4.93 -16.56
CA VAL A 230 12.61 -3.81 -15.67
C VAL A 230 13.94 -4.06 -14.97
N GLN A 231 14.16 -5.26 -14.41
CA GLN A 231 15.42 -5.65 -13.76
C GLN A 231 16.63 -5.56 -14.71
N SER A 232 16.42 -5.84 -16.00
CA SER A 232 17.45 -5.77 -17.03
C SER A 232 17.70 -4.36 -17.56
N THR A 233 16.89 -3.37 -17.14
CA THR A 233 17.03 -1.99 -17.60
C THR A 233 18.22 -1.32 -16.94
N LYS A 234 19.05 -0.64 -17.73
CA LYS A 234 20.20 0.11 -17.23
C LYS A 234 19.77 1.11 -16.15
N GLY A 235 20.50 1.12 -15.04
CA GLY A 235 20.21 1.95 -13.87
C GLY A 235 19.14 1.39 -12.92
N VAL A 236 18.56 0.21 -13.18
CA VAL A 236 17.74 -0.51 -12.19
C VAL A 236 18.65 -1.40 -11.34
N LEU A 237 18.60 -1.23 -10.02
CA LEU A 237 19.33 -2.06 -9.06
C LEU A 237 18.55 -3.33 -8.69
N GLY A 238 17.22 -3.23 -8.69
CA GLY A 238 16.32 -4.37 -8.50
C GLY A 238 14.87 -3.94 -8.63
N ALA A 239 13.99 -4.90 -8.92
CA ALA A 239 12.56 -4.64 -9.07
C ALA A 239 11.71 -5.84 -8.68
N ARG A 240 10.49 -5.55 -8.20
CA ARG A 240 9.50 -6.56 -7.86
C ARG A 240 8.07 -6.08 -8.10
N LEU A 241 7.17 -7.01 -8.39
CA LEU A 241 5.71 -6.80 -8.30
C LEU A 241 5.35 -6.19 -6.94
N MET A 242 4.37 -5.30 -6.79
CA MET A 242 3.95 -4.69 -5.52
C MET A 242 2.44 -4.77 -5.35
N GLY A 243 1.97 -5.07 -4.14
CA GLY A 243 0.56 -5.26 -3.80
C GLY A 243 0.12 -6.73 -3.89
N GLY A 244 -1.20 -6.95 -3.84
CA GLY A 244 -1.82 -8.28 -3.65
C GLY A 244 -1.67 -9.32 -4.77
N GLY A 245 -0.82 -9.09 -5.77
CA GLY A 245 -0.53 -10.05 -6.83
C GLY A 245 -1.45 -9.97 -8.06
N PHE A 246 -1.12 -10.78 -9.08
CA PHE A 246 -1.88 -11.01 -10.32
C PHE A 246 -2.15 -9.78 -11.22
N GLY A 247 -1.51 -8.66 -10.92
CA GLY A 247 -1.56 -7.41 -11.66
C GLY A 247 -0.99 -6.27 -10.81
N GLY A 248 -1.28 -5.04 -11.19
CA GLY A 248 -0.90 -3.87 -10.39
C GLY A 248 0.45 -3.29 -10.81
N MET A 249 1.35 -3.06 -9.86
CA MET A 249 2.56 -2.27 -10.10
C MET A 249 3.84 -3.06 -9.92
N ILE A 250 4.91 -2.56 -10.52
CA ILE A 250 6.28 -2.95 -10.24
C ILE A 250 6.94 -1.79 -9.47
N LEU A 251 7.51 -2.10 -8.32
CA LEU A 251 8.44 -1.22 -7.62
C LEU A 251 9.84 -1.49 -8.16
N ALA A 252 10.52 -0.46 -8.64
CA ALA A 252 11.91 -0.53 -9.08
C ALA A 252 12.79 0.40 -8.23
N LEU A 253 13.85 -0.15 -7.65
CA LEU A 253 14.94 0.62 -7.07
C LEU A 253 15.90 1.03 -8.18
N VAL A 254 16.14 2.33 -8.33
CA VAL A 254 16.95 2.90 -9.40
C VAL A 254 18.17 3.61 -8.85
N ASP A 255 19.24 3.63 -9.64
CA ASP A 255 20.40 4.48 -9.40
C ASP A 255 20.11 5.94 -9.82
N ASN A 256 21.15 6.77 -9.82
CA ASN A 256 21.04 8.17 -10.19
C ASN A 256 20.76 8.42 -11.69
N GLN A 257 20.83 7.40 -12.56
CA GLN A 257 20.72 7.59 -14.01
C GLN A 257 19.27 7.68 -14.50
N LEU A 258 18.25 7.40 -13.68
CA LEU A 258 16.82 7.62 -13.96
C LEU A 258 16.28 7.04 -15.30
N GLU A 259 17.03 6.18 -16.00
CA GLU A 259 16.68 5.63 -17.33
C GLU A 259 15.48 4.66 -17.28
N ALA A 260 15.13 4.15 -16.10
CA ALA A 260 13.98 3.27 -15.92
C ALA A 260 12.64 3.98 -16.20
N PRO A 261 11.63 3.29 -16.77
CA PRO A 261 10.29 3.84 -16.94
C PRO A 261 9.60 4.09 -15.60
N GLY A 262 8.47 4.82 -15.63
CA GLY A 262 7.63 5.07 -14.47
C GLY A 262 7.96 6.33 -13.68
N ASP A 263 7.11 6.63 -12.72
CA ASP A 263 7.17 7.85 -11.92
C ASP A 263 8.02 7.64 -10.67
N LEU A 264 8.84 8.63 -10.32
CA LEU A 264 9.58 8.64 -9.07
C LEU A 264 8.59 8.87 -7.92
N ILE A 265 8.64 7.99 -6.91
CA ILE A 265 7.87 8.16 -5.67
C ILE A 265 8.79 8.55 -4.52
N MET A 266 8.28 9.43 -3.67
CA MET A 266 9.02 9.98 -2.54
C MET A 266 8.23 9.76 -1.25
N PRO A 267 8.91 9.43 -0.13
CA PRO A 267 8.27 9.38 1.17
C PRO A 267 7.65 10.71 1.55
N SER A 268 6.41 10.68 2.00
CA SER A 268 5.65 11.86 2.41
C SER A 268 5.14 11.75 3.85
N GLN A 269 4.53 12.84 4.32
CA GLN A 269 3.90 12.90 5.64
C GLN A 269 2.68 11.96 5.72
N SER A 270 2.21 11.65 6.93
CA SER A 270 1.02 10.83 7.16
C SER A 270 -0.29 11.47 6.67
N ALA A 271 -1.37 10.72 6.85
CA ALA A 271 -2.74 11.24 6.78
C ALA A 271 -2.98 12.36 7.79
N VAL A 272 -3.70 13.39 7.38
CA VAL A 272 -4.04 14.55 8.22
C VAL A 272 -5.53 14.82 8.17
N LEU A 273 -6.13 15.08 9.33
CA LEU A 273 -7.50 15.56 9.46
C LEU A 273 -7.51 17.04 9.86
N GLN A 274 -8.27 17.85 9.13
CA GLN A 274 -8.60 19.23 9.51
C GLN A 274 -10.06 19.29 9.91
N GLU A 275 -10.34 19.82 11.11
CA GLU A 275 -11.70 20.06 11.59
C GLU A 275 -11.98 21.56 11.62
N ILE A 276 -13.09 21.96 10.99
CA ILE A 276 -13.58 23.33 10.94
C ILE A 276 -14.94 23.33 11.63
N VAL A 277 -15.01 24.03 12.77
CA VAL A 277 -16.21 24.16 13.60
C VAL A 277 -17.12 25.25 13.06
#